data_AF-A0A1H4JRN2-F1
#
_entry.id   AF-A0A1H4JRN2-F1
#
_cell.length_a   1.000
_cell.length_b   1.000
_cell.length_c   1.000
_cell.angle_alpha   90.00
_cell.angle_beta   90.00
_cell.angle_gamma   90.00
#
_symmetry.space_group_name_H-M   'P 1'
#
loop_
_entity.id
_entity.type
_entity.pdbx_description
1 polymer ?
#
loop_
_entity_poly.entity_id
_entity_poly.type
_entity_poly.pdbx_seq_one_letter_code
_entity_poly.pdbx_strand_id
1 'polypeptide(L)'
;MNRQYCHFHADDDIAGVRLNDEGGYTFTCEHTSGHPQPGSYTWLQAPEPPDFPGLSGLADELGLQVELPAAIARNSGRWVEYGVVEAAYAEANPVDFARLVERYGHTAIKAKNYTASAFIAATLGRLSRSGDVLFHAGPATGRWDYNQQISWWALAPDPDWATRTSWQSLEMPMTYVPGATEICPKGWCTKTDPAQCPH
;
A
#
# COMPACT_ATOMS: atom_id res chain seq x y z
N MET A 1 -4.07 -22.90 -5.45
CA MET A 1 -5.41 -22.28 -5.41
C MET A 1 -5.18 -20.79 -5.40
N ASN A 2 -5.56 -20.09 -6.47
CA ASN A 2 -5.26 -18.66 -6.64
C ASN A 2 -6.31 -17.82 -5.87
N ARG A 3 -5.88 -16.78 -5.17
CA ARG A 3 -6.74 -15.98 -4.27
C ARG A 3 -6.45 -14.49 -4.48
N GLN A 4 -7.50 -13.67 -4.51
CA GLN A 4 -7.38 -12.23 -4.71
C GLN A 4 -8.43 -11.49 -3.90
N TYR A 5 -8.12 -10.24 -3.56
CA TYR A 5 -9.07 -9.35 -2.92
C TYR A 5 -9.94 -8.63 -3.94
N CYS A 6 -11.19 -8.41 -3.57
CA CYS A 6 -12.03 -7.50 -4.33
C CYS A 6 -11.36 -6.11 -4.38
N HIS A 7 -11.28 -5.51 -5.56
CA HIS A 7 -10.71 -4.16 -5.73
C HIS A 7 -11.43 -3.07 -4.92
N PHE A 8 -12.66 -3.34 -4.47
CA PHE A 8 -13.50 -2.42 -3.74
C PHE A 8 -13.68 -2.80 -2.27
N HIS A 9 -13.38 -4.06 -1.91
CA HIS A 9 -13.43 -4.58 -0.55
C HIS A 9 -12.11 -5.29 -0.27
N ALA A 10 -11.13 -4.50 0.17
CA ALA A 10 -9.76 -4.93 0.36
C ALA A 10 -9.59 -5.98 1.49
N ASP A 11 -10.68 -6.29 2.18
CA ASP A 11 -10.83 -7.26 3.26
C ASP A 11 -11.50 -8.58 2.83
N ASP A 12 -12.04 -8.66 1.60
CA ASP A 12 -12.66 -9.90 1.10
C ASP A 12 -11.68 -10.73 0.28
N ASP A 13 -11.18 -11.79 0.91
CA ASP A 13 -10.33 -12.78 0.25
C ASP A 13 -11.18 -13.75 -0.60
N ILE A 14 -11.14 -13.55 -1.93
CA ILE A 14 -11.92 -14.30 -2.91
C ILE A 14 -11.07 -15.42 -3.53
N ALA A 15 -11.58 -16.65 -3.45
CA ALA A 15 -10.98 -17.79 -4.13
C ALA A 15 -11.27 -17.74 -5.64
N GLY A 16 -10.22 -17.86 -6.44
CA GLY A 16 -10.32 -17.89 -7.89
C GLY A 16 -10.83 -19.23 -8.42
N VAL A 17 -11.81 -19.18 -9.31
CA VAL A 17 -12.25 -20.31 -10.12
C VAL A 17 -11.40 -20.36 -11.39
N ARG A 18 -10.75 -21.49 -11.66
CA ARG A 18 -9.90 -21.65 -12.85
C ARG A 18 -10.78 -21.61 -14.10
N LEU A 19 -10.46 -20.71 -15.02
CA LEU A 19 -11.24 -20.46 -16.24
C LEU A 19 -10.84 -21.40 -17.37
N ASN A 20 -9.55 -21.69 -17.51
CA ASN A 20 -9.01 -22.54 -18.57
C ASN A 20 -7.70 -23.23 -18.14
N ASP A 21 -7.24 -24.18 -18.96
CA ASP A 21 -5.98 -24.88 -18.72
C ASP A 21 -4.74 -24.01 -18.91
N GLU A 22 -4.90 -22.85 -19.54
CA GLU A 22 -3.85 -21.86 -19.79
C GLU A 22 -3.55 -20.97 -18.57
N GLY A 23 -4.27 -21.14 -17.46
CA GLY A 23 -3.95 -20.49 -16.18
C GLY A 23 -4.73 -19.22 -15.87
N GLY A 24 -5.79 -18.91 -16.62
CA GLY A 24 -6.72 -17.83 -16.28
C GLY A 24 -7.60 -18.18 -15.07
N TYR A 25 -7.96 -17.17 -14.29
CA TYR A 25 -8.88 -17.30 -13.14
C TYR A 25 -9.98 -16.24 -13.18
N THR A 26 -11.15 -16.60 -12.70
CA THR A 26 -12.26 -15.67 -12.44
C THR A 26 -12.52 -15.60 -10.94
N PHE A 27 -12.76 -14.41 -10.45
CA PHE A 27 -13.07 -14.13 -9.06
C PHE A 27 -14.40 -13.40 -8.98
N THR A 28 -15.22 -13.74 -7.99
CA THR A 28 -16.52 -13.10 -7.77
C THR A 28 -16.64 -12.67 -6.32
N CYS A 29 -16.82 -11.37 -6.12
CA CYS A 29 -17.18 -10.78 -4.85
C CYS A 29 -18.71 -10.73 -4.76
N GLU A 30 -19.29 -11.43 -3.78
CA GLU A 30 -20.74 -11.59 -3.61
C GLU A 30 -21.40 -10.40 -2.87
N HIS A 31 -20.62 -9.42 -2.42
CA HIS A 31 -21.19 -8.22 -1.79
C HIS A 31 -22.07 -7.46 -2.78
N THR A 32 -23.26 -7.06 -2.33
CA THR A 32 -24.25 -6.40 -3.17
C THR A 32 -24.12 -4.88 -3.19
N SER A 33 -23.24 -4.33 -2.35
CA SER A 33 -22.97 -2.90 -2.19
C SER A 33 -21.46 -2.65 -2.11
N GLY A 34 -21.02 -1.41 -2.38
CA GLY A 34 -19.60 -1.03 -2.36
C GLY A 34 -18.88 -1.21 -3.70
N HIS A 35 -19.51 -1.86 -4.66
CA HIS A 35 -19.11 -1.89 -6.07
C HIS A 35 -19.67 -0.70 -6.88
N PRO A 36 -19.07 -0.36 -8.04
CA PRO A 36 -19.57 0.70 -8.93
C PRO A 36 -20.98 0.47 -9.46
N GLN A 37 -21.42 -0.80 -9.53
CA GLN A 37 -22.79 -1.19 -9.85
C GLN A 37 -23.33 -2.07 -8.72
N PRO A 38 -24.60 -1.93 -8.33
CA PRO A 38 -25.22 -2.83 -7.36
C PRO A 38 -25.18 -4.29 -7.83
N GLY A 39 -24.88 -5.20 -6.90
CA GLY A 39 -24.75 -6.64 -7.19
C GLY A 39 -23.30 -7.16 -7.12
N SER A 40 -23.15 -8.45 -7.39
CA SER A 40 -21.86 -9.15 -7.36
C SER A 40 -20.88 -8.55 -8.36
N TYR A 41 -19.62 -8.40 -7.96
CA TYR A 41 -18.56 -7.92 -8.85
C TYR A 41 -17.64 -9.06 -9.24
N THR A 42 -17.54 -9.31 -10.54
CA THR A 42 -16.70 -10.36 -11.11
C THR A 42 -15.55 -9.74 -11.89
N TRP A 43 -14.35 -10.27 -11.69
CA TRP A 43 -13.17 -9.88 -12.46
C TRP A 43 -12.36 -11.10 -12.90
N LEU A 44 -11.58 -10.89 -13.96
CA LEU A 44 -10.79 -11.92 -14.60
C LEU A 44 -9.31 -11.60 -14.40
N GLN A 45 -8.56 -12.57 -13.89
CA GLN A 45 -7.12 -12.61 -14.03
C GLN A 45 -6.82 -13.39 -15.31
N ALA A 46 -6.34 -12.67 -16.32
CA ALA A 46 -5.76 -13.31 -17.49
C ALA A 46 -4.46 -14.03 -17.06
N PRO A 47 -4.12 -15.16 -17.70
CA PRO A 47 -2.80 -15.73 -17.52
C PRO A 47 -1.73 -14.68 -17.84
N GLU A 48 -0.71 -14.62 -17.00
CA GLU A 48 0.32 -13.59 -17.09
C GLU A 48 1.12 -13.78 -18.38
N PRO A 49 1.20 -12.76 -19.26
CA PRO A 49 2.09 -12.81 -20.41
C PRO A 49 3.53 -13.04 -19.92
N PRO A 50 4.35 -13.83 -20.65
CA PRO A 50 5.73 -14.11 -20.26
C PRO A 50 6.60 -12.87 -20.01
N ASP A 51 6.21 -11.73 -20.60
CA ASP A 51 6.90 -10.46 -20.52
C ASP A 51 6.02 -9.40 -19.84
N PHE A 52 5.65 -9.59 -18.57
CA PHE A 52 5.00 -8.51 -17.83
C PHE A 52 6.01 -7.36 -17.71
N PRO A 53 5.76 -6.19 -18.34
CA PRO A 53 6.64 -5.04 -18.13
C PRO A 53 6.58 -4.69 -16.64
N GLY A 54 7.72 -4.32 -16.06
CA GLY A 54 7.82 -3.97 -14.64
C GLY A 54 6.93 -2.79 -14.23
N LEU A 55 7.28 -2.10 -13.14
CA LEU A 55 6.58 -0.86 -12.80
C LEU A 55 6.63 0.11 -14.00
N SER A 56 5.58 0.92 -14.14
CA SER A 56 5.45 1.89 -15.23
C SER A 56 4.76 3.15 -14.74
N GLY A 57 4.93 4.24 -15.51
CA GLY A 57 4.40 5.55 -15.16
C GLY A 57 5.01 6.07 -13.86
N LEU A 58 4.18 6.69 -13.02
CA LEU A 58 4.66 7.33 -11.79
C LEU A 58 5.40 6.38 -10.84
N ALA A 59 5.04 5.09 -10.81
CA ALA A 59 5.71 4.14 -9.92
C ALA A 59 7.16 3.86 -10.34
N ASP A 60 7.42 3.85 -11.65
CA ASP A 60 8.78 3.72 -12.21
C ASP A 60 9.57 5.03 -12.09
N GLU A 61 8.92 6.18 -12.36
CA GLU A 61 9.52 7.50 -12.16
C GLU A 61 10.01 7.74 -10.72
N LEU A 62 9.30 7.17 -9.74
CA LEU A 62 9.63 7.25 -8.32
C LEU A 62 10.54 6.11 -7.83
N GLY A 63 10.99 5.22 -8.73
CA GLY A 63 11.86 4.10 -8.39
C GLY A 63 11.26 3.13 -7.37
N LEU A 64 9.94 2.97 -7.33
CA LEU A 64 9.28 2.21 -6.27
C LEU A 64 9.64 0.72 -6.26
N GLN A 65 10.17 0.19 -7.36
CA GLN A 65 10.75 -1.16 -7.40
C GLN A 65 11.98 -1.32 -6.49
N VAL A 66 12.66 -0.22 -6.14
CA VAL A 66 13.80 -0.21 -5.23
C VAL A 66 13.39 0.32 -3.85
N GLU A 67 12.66 1.43 -3.83
CA GLU A 67 12.38 2.16 -2.58
C GLU A 67 11.42 1.41 -1.66
N LEU A 68 10.43 0.69 -2.19
CA LEU A 68 9.49 -0.06 -1.36
C LEU A 68 10.13 -1.32 -0.73
N PRO A 69 10.90 -2.14 -1.46
CA PRO A 69 11.73 -3.17 -0.84
C PRO A 69 12.71 -2.62 0.21
N ALA A 70 13.34 -1.46 -0.05
CA ALA A 70 14.22 -0.81 0.92
C ALA A 70 13.49 -0.39 2.20
N ALA A 71 12.26 0.12 2.09
CA ALA A 71 11.42 0.46 3.24
C ALA A 71 11.08 -0.80 4.09
N ILE A 72 10.76 -1.92 3.44
CA ILE A 72 10.53 -3.21 4.12
C ILE A 72 11.83 -3.71 4.78
N ALA A 73 12.97 -3.57 4.10
CA ALA A 73 14.27 -4.06 4.57
C ALA A 73 14.75 -3.43 5.89
N ARG A 74 14.19 -2.28 6.30
CA ARG A 74 14.42 -1.70 7.65
C ARG A 74 14.01 -2.65 8.78
N ASN A 75 13.14 -3.61 8.50
CA ASN A 75 12.72 -4.68 9.41
C ASN A 75 12.98 -6.06 8.78
N SER A 76 14.15 -6.25 8.15
CA SER A 76 14.49 -7.50 7.46
C SER A 76 14.29 -8.75 8.33
N GLY A 77 13.83 -9.84 7.70
CA GLY A 77 13.50 -11.09 8.37
C GLY A 77 12.22 -11.06 9.21
N ARG A 78 11.34 -10.07 8.98
CA ARG A 78 10.05 -9.92 9.69
C ARG A 78 8.94 -9.57 8.72
N TRP A 79 7.71 -9.92 9.07
CA TRP A 79 6.52 -9.35 8.47
C TRP A 79 6.30 -7.93 8.96
N VAL A 80 6.04 -6.98 8.05
CA VAL A 80 5.93 -5.55 8.38
C VAL A 80 4.54 -5.05 8.02
N GLU A 81 3.83 -4.48 8.98
CA GLU A 81 2.51 -3.88 8.75
C GLU A 81 2.60 -2.73 7.74
N TYR A 82 1.62 -2.61 6.84
CA TYR A 82 1.57 -1.58 5.79
C TYR A 82 1.85 -0.17 6.30
N GLY A 83 1.27 0.23 7.43
CA GLY A 83 1.49 1.55 8.02
C GLY A 83 2.97 1.82 8.34
N VAL A 84 3.70 0.80 8.78
CA VAL A 84 5.13 0.89 9.07
C VAL A 84 5.93 1.02 7.77
N VAL A 85 5.55 0.30 6.71
CA VAL A 85 6.18 0.40 5.38
C VAL A 85 5.98 1.80 4.79
N GLU A 86 4.75 2.32 4.83
CA GLU A 86 4.42 3.65 4.31
C GLU A 86 5.17 4.75 5.06
N ALA A 87 5.21 4.70 6.39
CA ALA A 87 5.95 5.65 7.19
C ALA A 87 7.46 5.58 6.91
N ALA A 88 8.01 4.38 6.75
CA ALA A 88 9.40 4.18 6.39
C ALA A 88 9.75 4.77 5.02
N TYR A 89 8.87 4.59 4.02
CA TYR A 89 9.02 5.21 2.70
C TYR A 89 8.91 6.73 2.77
N ALA A 90 7.93 7.27 3.50
CA ALA A 90 7.73 8.70 3.65
C ALA A 90 8.92 9.40 4.36
N GLU A 91 9.54 8.74 5.33
CA GLU A 91 10.74 9.22 6.01
C GLU A 91 11.97 9.24 5.09
N ALA A 92 12.16 8.17 4.30
CA ALA A 92 13.31 8.05 3.40
C ALA A 92 13.18 8.96 2.16
N ASN A 93 11.96 9.11 1.65
CA ASN A 93 11.67 9.80 0.39
C ASN A 93 10.61 10.91 0.57
N PRO A 94 10.87 11.92 1.43
CA PRO A 94 9.86 12.89 1.83
C PRO A 94 9.37 13.78 0.67
N VAL A 95 10.24 14.08 -0.31
CA VAL A 95 9.87 14.90 -1.49
C VAL A 95 8.94 14.12 -2.42
N ASP A 96 9.26 12.85 -2.67
CA ASP A 96 8.46 11.99 -3.55
C ASP A 96 7.13 11.60 -2.91
N PHE A 97 7.15 11.33 -1.60
CA PHE A 97 5.92 11.12 -0.85
C PHE A 97 5.03 12.37 -0.89
N ALA A 98 5.58 13.57 -0.72
CA ALA A 98 4.82 14.80 -0.87
C ALA A 98 4.24 14.97 -2.29
N ARG A 99 4.98 14.56 -3.32
CA ARG A 99 4.49 14.55 -4.71
C ARG A 99 3.33 13.57 -4.91
N LEU A 100 3.37 12.39 -4.27
CA LEU A 100 2.24 11.46 -4.24
C LEU A 100 1.02 12.05 -3.54
N VAL A 101 1.23 12.75 -2.43
CA VAL A 101 0.19 13.45 -1.68
C VAL A 101 -0.44 14.56 -2.50
N GLU A 102 0.35 15.44 -3.09
CA GLU A 102 -0.14 16.54 -3.92
C GLU A 102 -0.98 15.99 -5.06
N ARG A 103 -0.51 14.92 -5.70
CA ARG A 103 -1.18 14.29 -6.85
C ARG A 103 -2.46 13.53 -6.49
N TYR A 104 -2.48 12.85 -5.35
CA TYR A 104 -3.57 11.93 -4.97
C TYR A 104 -4.36 12.37 -3.73
N GLY A 105 -4.12 13.59 -3.22
CA GLY A 105 -4.60 13.99 -1.90
C GLY A 105 -4.63 15.50 -1.62
N HIS A 106 -4.84 16.36 -2.63
CA HIS A 106 -5.39 17.71 -2.41
C HIS A 106 -6.91 17.64 -2.14
N THR A 107 -7.36 18.21 -1.02
CA THR A 107 -8.77 18.26 -0.58
C THR A 107 -9.72 19.04 -1.51
N ALA A 108 -9.18 19.71 -2.55
CA ALA A 108 -9.93 20.63 -3.41
C ALA A 108 -10.58 19.99 -4.66
N ILE A 109 -10.28 18.73 -5.02
CA ILE A 109 -10.66 18.21 -6.37
C ILE A 109 -11.77 17.14 -6.36
N LYS A 110 -11.81 16.17 -5.42
CA LYS A 110 -12.99 15.30 -5.18
C LYS A 110 -12.75 14.32 -4.03
N ALA A 111 -13.82 13.77 -3.47
CA ALA A 111 -13.74 12.77 -2.39
C ALA A 111 -12.98 11.48 -2.79
N LYS A 112 -11.86 11.24 -2.10
CA LYS A 112 -11.41 10.04 -1.34
C LYS A 112 -11.28 8.64 -1.96
N ASN A 113 -11.43 8.40 -3.26
CA ASN A 113 -11.31 7.02 -3.78
C ASN A 113 -9.89 6.57 -4.20
N TYR A 114 -8.89 7.46 -4.21
CA TYR A 114 -7.51 7.10 -4.57
C TYR A 114 -6.50 8.01 -3.88
N THR A 115 -5.86 7.51 -2.81
CA THR A 115 -4.90 8.24 -1.98
C THR A 115 -3.45 7.82 -2.27
N ALA A 116 -2.47 8.58 -1.77
CA ALA A 116 -1.06 8.16 -1.79
C ALA A 116 -0.87 6.76 -1.19
N SER A 117 -1.58 6.46 -0.10
CA SER A 117 -1.60 5.13 0.51
C SER A 117 -2.15 4.05 -0.42
N ALA A 118 -3.28 4.30 -1.08
CA ALA A 118 -3.84 3.35 -2.04
C ALA A 118 -2.88 3.09 -3.21
N PHE A 119 -2.16 4.12 -3.67
CA PHE A 119 -1.15 3.99 -4.72
C PHE A 119 0.04 3.13 -4.29
N ILE A 120 0.56 3.34 -3.08
CA ILE A 120 1.68 2.54 -2.54
C ILE A 120 1.26 1.09 -2.33
N ALA A 121 0.09 0.85 -1.72
CA ALA A 121 -0.45 -0.50 -1.53
C ALA A 121 -0.66 -1.24 -2.87
N ALA A 122 -1.20 -0.55 -3.89
CA ALA A 122 -1.36 -1.11 -5.22
C ALA A 122 -0.01 -1.44 -5.90
N THR A 123 1.01 -0.61 -5.66
CA THR A 123 2.37 -0.85 -6.16
C THR A 123 3.02 -2.06 -5.48
N LEU A 124 2.90 -2.18 -4.15
CA LEU A 124 3.33 -3.39 -3.41
C LEU A 124 2.62 -4.65 -3.91
N GLY A 125 1.33 -4.56 -4.23
CA GLY A 125 0.58 -5.66 -4.83
C GLY A 125 1.12 -6.08 -6.21
N ARG A 126 1.66 -5.14 -7.02
CA ARG A 126 2.35 -5.45 -8.28
C ARG A 126 3.67 -6.16 -8.02
N LEU A 127 4.49 -5.60 -7.12
CA LEU A 127 5.77 -6.18 -6.72
C LEU A 127 5.62 -7.59 -6.12
N SER A 128 4.51 -7.85 -5.43
CA SER A 128 4.25 -9.19 -4.91
C SER A 128 3.92 -10.20 -6.00
N ARG A 129 3.22 -9.78 -7.07
CA ARG A 129 2.97 -10.65 -8.22
C ARG A 129 4.24 -10.98 -9.01
N SER A 130 5.19 -10.05 -9.08
CA SER A 130 6.52 -10.30 -9.67
C SER A 130 7.47 -11.07 -8.74
N GLY A 131 7.09 -11.31 -7.49
CA GLY A 131 7.91 -12.04 -6.51
C GLY A 131 8.99 -11.19 -5.82
N ASP A 132 8.99 -9.87 -6.01
CA ASP A 132 9.96 -8.95 -5.40
C ASP A 132 9.71 -8.77 -3.89
N VAL A 133 8.45 -8.90 -3.46
CA VAL A 133 8.03 -8.83 -2.05
C VAL A 133 6.98 -9.91 -1.73
N LEU A 134 6.89 -10.28 -0.47
CA LEU A 134 5.90 -11.21 0.05
C LEU A 134 4.71 -10.46 0.63
N PHE A 135 3.53 -11.06 0.57
CA PHE A 135 2.27 -10.51 1.07
C PHE A 135 1.58 -11.45 2.05
N HIS A 136 1.04 -10.91 3.13
CA HIS A 136 0.19 -11.61 4.09
C HIS A 136 -0.91 -10.66 4.60
N ALA A 137 -2.14 -11.15 4.79
CA ALA A 137 -3.20 -10.38 5.45
C ALA A 137 -3.18 -10.66 6.96
N GLY A 138 -3.26 -9.61 7.77
CA GLY A 138 -3.16 -9.76 9.22
C GLY A 138 -3.92 -8.67 9.97
N PRO A 139 -3.93 -8.73 11.31
CA PRO A 139 -4.62 -7.73 12.11
C PRO A 139 -4.00 -6.35 11.87
N ALA A 140 -4.85 -5.35 11.74
CA ALA A 140 -4.41 -3.96 11.79
C ALA A 140 -4.11 -3.58 13.25
N THR A 141 -3.10 -2.74 13.46
CA THR A 141 -2.69 -2.26 14.79
C THR A 141 -2.61 -0.73 14.85
N GLY A 142 -2.84 -0.17 16.04
CA GLY A 142 -2.64 1.25 16.35
C GLY A 142 -3.45 2.17 15.44
N ARG A 143 -2.76 2.99 14.64
CA ARG A 143 -3.43 3.96 13.74
C ARG A 143 -4.42 3.29 12.78
N TRP A 144 -4.20 2.03 12.44
CA TRP A 144 -4.97 1.31 11.43
C TRP A 144 -6.02 0.37 12.02
N ASP A 145 -6.17 0.32 13.36
CA ASP A 145 -7.08 -0.59 14.07
C ASP A 145 -8.52 -0.59 13.52
N TYR A 146 -8.99 0.57 13.04
CA TYR A 146 -10.33 0.74 12.49
C TYR A 146 -10.61 -0.14 11.25
N ASN A 147 -9.58 -0.61 10.55
CA ASN A 147 -9.72 -1.49 9.40
C ASN A 147 -9.86 -2.97 9.79
N GLN A 148 -9.60 -3.34 11.05
CA GLN A 148 -9.54 -4.72 11.58
C GLN A 148 -8.46 -5.60 10.95
N GLN A 149 -8.34 -5.60 9.62
CA GLN A 149 -7.27 -6.23 8.86
C GLN A 149 -6.50 -5.22 8.01
N ILE A 150 -5.25 -5.55 7.72
CA ILE A 150 -4.38 -4.77 6.84
C ILE A 150 -3.37 -5.68 6.15
N SER A 151 -2.73 -5.17 5.09
CA SER A 151 -1.64 -5.85 4.42
C SER A 151 -0.35 -5.82 5.23
N TRP A 152 0.37 -6.93 5.20
CA TRP A 152 1.69 -7.13 5.78
C TRP A 152 2.65 -7.57 4.68
N TRP A 153 3.88 -7.05 4.75
CA TRP A 153 4.87 -7.19 3.69
C TRP A 153 6.20 -7.68 4.24
N ALA A 154 6.87 -8.54 3.50
CA ALA A 154 8.20 -9.04 3.84
C ALA A 154 9.07 -9.19 2.60
N LEU A 155 10.37 -9.35 2.80
CA LEU A 155 11.30 -9.80 1.75
C LEU A 155 11.56 -11.29 1.93
N ALA A 156 11.88 -11.97 0.83
CA ALA A 156 12.31 -13.36 0.89
C ALA A 156 13.63 -13.49 1.70
N PRO A 157 13.84 -14.63 2.40
CA PRO A 157 12.92 -15.77 2.53
C PRO A 157 11.71 -15.45 3.44
N ASP A 158 10.62 -16.20 3.25
CA ASP A 158 9.36 -16.07 4.00
C ASP A 158 9.59 -16.16 5.53
N PRO A 159 9.40 -15.07 6.29
CA PRO A 159 9.56 -15.09 7.74
C PRO A 159 8.42 -15.85 8.43
N ASP A 160 8.68 -16.40 9.62
CA ASP A 160 7.63 -16.92 10.48
C ASP A 160 6.62 -15.81 10.82
N TRP A 161 5.32 -16.07 10.67
CA TRP A 161 4.24 -15.10 10.95
C TRP A 161 4.23 -14.56 12.39
N ALA A 162 4.78 -15.31 13.35
CA ALA A 162 4.98 -14.83 14.72
C ALA A 162 6.05 -13.72 14.80
N THR A 163 6.96 -13.67 13.82
CA THR A 163 8.03 -12.68 13.72
C THR A 163 7.55 -11.49 12.88
N ARG A 164 6.86 -10.56 13.53
CA ARG A 164 6.25 -9.41 12.87
C ARG A 164 6.52 -8.08 13.58
N THR A 165 6.48 -7.00 12.82
CA THR A 165 6.62 -5.62 13.28
C THR A 165 5.37 -4.84 12.89
N SER A 166 4.61 -4.47 13.91
CA SER A 166 3.38 -3.68 13.79
C SER A 166 3.62 -2.23 14.22
N TRP A 167 2.74 -1.34 13.80
CA TRP A 167 2.65 0.04 14.26
C TRP A 167 2.66 0.13 15.79
N GLN A 168 1.81 -0.67 16.43
CA GLN A 168 1.72 -0.75 17.88
C GLN A 168 3.01 -1.28 18.52
N SER A 169 3.64 -2.31 17.94
CA SER A 169 4.88 -2.90 18.50
C SER A 169 6.06 -1.94 18.46
N LEU A 170 6.06 -0.98 17.53
CA LEU A 170 7.05 0.08 17.42
C LEU A 170 6.66 1.34 18.21
N GLU A 171 5.53 1.33 18.91
CA GLU A 171 4.99 2.48 19.66
C GLU A 171 4.91 3.75 18.79
N MET A 172 4.59 3.57 17.50
CA MET A 172 4.59 4.68 16.56
C MET A 172 3.52 5.73 16.91
N PRO A 173 3.87 7.02 16.84
CA PRO A 173 2.97 8.08 17.29
C PRO A 173 1.76 8.23 16.37
N MET A 174 0.59 8.48 16.97
CA MET A 174 -0.65 8.74 16.23
C MET A 174 -0.62 10.04 15.41
N THR A 175 0.38 10.90 15.64
CA THR A 175 0.59 12.17 14.95
C THR A 175 1.06 12.02 13.51
N TYR A 176 1.54 10.84 13.09
CA TYR A 176 1.76 10.58 11.68
C TYR A 176 0.43 10.68 10.94
N VAL A 177 0.36 11.57 9.97
CA VAL A 177 -0.77 11.68 9.05
C VAL A 177 -0.33 11.09 7.72
N PRO A 178 -0.92 9.96 7.29
CA PRO A 178 -0.76 9.42 5.94
C PRO A 178 -1.01 10.54 4.95
N GLY A 179 0.05 10.88 4.24
CA GLY A 179 0.01 11.93 3.26
C GLY A 179 -0.03 13.37 3.80
N ALA A 180 0.43 13.65 5.02
CA ALA A 180 0.85 15.01 5.37
C ALA A 180 2.36 15.00 5.64
N THR A 181 3.13 15.48 4.68
CA THR A 181 4.46 16.01 4.97
C THR A 181 4.28 17.52 5.07
N GLU A 182 4.30 18.06 6.29
CA GLU A 182 4.69 19.47 6.44
C GLU A 182 6.13 19.57 5.94
N ILE A 183 6.29 19.87 4.65
CA ILE A 183 7.58 20.31 4.14
C ILE A 183 7.71 21.74 4.60
N CYS A 184 8.44 21.97 5.70
CA CYS A 184 9.06 23.26 5.88
C CYS A 184 10.16 23.36 4.81
N PRO A 185 10.04 24.23 3.78
CA PRO A 185 11.03 24.32 2.73
C PRO A 185 12.38 24.68 3.35
N LYS A 186 13.43 23.91 3.05
CA LYS A 186 14.79 24.21 3.53
C LYS A 186 15.16 25.61 3.04
N GLY A 187 15.18 26.57 3.97
CA GLY A 187 15.49 27.97 3.73
C GLY A 187 14.62 28.97 4.51
N TRP A 188 13.48 28.55 5.08
CA TRP A 188 12.52 29.48 5.72
C TRP A 188 12.48 29.48 7.26
N CYS A 189 13.13 28.51 7.93
CA CYS A 189 13.28 28.55 9.39
C CYS A 189 14.73 28.89 9.78
N THR A 190 15.03 30.18 9.91
CA THR A 190 16.08 30.61 10.84
C THR A 190 15.46 30.69 12.24
N LYS A 191 16.27 30.29 13.23
CA LYS A 191 15.95 29.84 14.60
C LYS A 191 15.15 30.79 15.54
N THR A 192 14.28 31.69 15.08
CA THR A 192 13.73 32.72 15.98
C THR A 192 12.24 33.08 15.86
N ASP A 193 11.40 32.41 15.06
CA ASP A 193 9.97 32.75 15.11
C ASP A 193 9.00 31.58 14.80
N PRO A 194 8.21 31.10 15.77
CA PRO A 194 7.27 29.99 15.60
C PRO A 194 5.92 30.37 14.95
N ALA A 195 5.77 31.58 14.40
CA ALA A 195 4.49 32.10 13.93
C ALA A 195 4.26 32.06 12.40
N GLN A 196 5.06 31.34 11.61
CA GLN A 196 4.98 31.38 10.14
C GLN A 196 4.88 30.00 9.46
N CYS A 197 3.96 29.15 9.91
CA CYS A 197 3.41 28.09 9.08
C CYS A 197 1.91 28.35 8.88
N PRO A 198 1.40 28.49 7.65
CA PRO A 198 -0.02 28.76 7.43
C PRO A 198 -0.85 27.52 7.81
N HIS A 199 -1.93 27.78 8.55
CA HIS A 199 -2.92 26.79 9.02
C HIS A 199 -3.67 26.09 7.89
#